data_AF-A0A914G511-F1
#
_entry.id   AF-A0A914G511-F1
#
_cell.length_a   1.000
_cell.length_b   1.000
_cell.length_c   1.000
_cell.angle_alpha   90.00
_cell.angle_beta   90.00
_cell.angle_gamma   90.00
#
_symmetry.space_group_name_H-M   'P 1'
#
loop_
_entity.id
_entity.type
_entity.pdbx_description
1 polymer ?
#
loop_
_entity_poly.entity_id
_entity_poly.type
_entity_poly.pdbx_seq_one_letter_code
_entity_poly.pdbx_strand_id
1 'polypeptide(L)'
;MAYGIAGHRYKSVSLDGTLFQQNGIVSGGSLELRDKAKKWDEQKLRKLLEERAELQDKCEKLQQNAKRNFEIEIKQKQIQQIESRIQFTKSDYAKLQNETIPRLRRELDALQCQLQLIQPRIESGQKEIKEIEEEIEKLESEKNSISDSIFAEFCQAIGIEDIREYENREITFYQEYQRQLKSFEAEIARLQYEIDFLKSDDKRKKEKEEAEKIEKLQEFEAKLEKKVEKQVSELKKMEEDLRKAQNKAADQRSTVLKKEVKYDEAKKAVQTIDRNLVSMEKKVKNLEQIEARRSQKRHSLLHECKIAGIEIPLKAGRLEDVMIMETS
;
A
#
# COMPACT_ATOMS: atom_id res chain seq x y z
N MET A 1 -39.65 61.09 14.05
CA MET A 1 -38.95 61.94 13.06
C MET A 1 -37.55 61.40 12.83
N ALA A 2 -37.30 60.72 11.71
CA ALA A 2 -35.99 60.17 11.37
C ALA A 2 -35.43 60.66 10.02
N TYR A 3 -36.10 61.62 9.38
CA TYR A 3 -35.63 62.28 8.16
C TYR A 3 -36.03 63.76 8.21
N GLY A 4 -35.04 64.65 8.25
CA GLY A 4 -35.23 66.05 7.85
C GLY A 4 -35.20 66.15 6.33
N ILE A 5 -35.73 67.26 5.79
CA ILE A 5 -36.00 67.53 4.36
C ILE A 5 -34.77 67.38 3.43
N ALA A 6 -33.56 67.14 3.95
CA ALA A 6 -32.32 66.96 3.18
C ALA A 6 -31.59 65.62 3.42
N GLY A 7 -32.26 64.55 3.89
CA GLY A 7 -31.67 63.19 3.96
C GLY A 7 -30.54 62.98 4.98
N HIS A 8 -30.05 64.04 5.63
CA HIS A 8 -29.03 63.96 6.68
C HIS A 8 -29.61 63.48 8.01
N ARG A 9 -29.02 62.43 8.58
CA ARG A 9 -29.34 61.94 9.93
C ARG A 9 -28.57 62.77 10.95
N TYR A 10 -29.28 63.38 11.90
CA TYR A 10 -28.71 64.12 13.01
C TYR A 10 -28.76 63.29 14.28
N LYS A 11 -27.77 63.49 15.16
CA LYS A 11 -27.80 62.90 16.49
C LYS A 11 -28.87 63.63 17.30
N SER A 12 -29.99 62.97 17.59
CA SER A 12 -31.14 63.58 18.27
C SER A 12 -31.63 62.71 19.41
N VAL A 13 -32.23 63.33 20.44
CA VAL A 13 -32.77 62.65 21.61
C VAL A 13 -34.27 62.91 21.65
N SER A 14 -35.08 61.85 21.79
CA SER A 14 -36.53 61.98 21.99
C SER A 14 -36.85 62.35 23.45
N LEU A 15 -38.06 62.86 23.69
CA LEU A 15 -38.54 63.21 25.03
C LEU A 15 -38.57 62.02 26.00
N ASP A 16 -38.78 60.80 25.49
CA ASP A 16 -38.72 59.56 26.28
C ASP A 16 -37.29 59.07 26.57
N GLY A 17 -36.26 59.83 26.14
CA GLY A 17 -34.86 59.56 26.42
C GLY A 17 -34.14 58.68 25.37
N THR A 18 -34.81 58.28 24.29
CA THR A 18 -34.19 57.50 23.22
C THR A 18 -33.24 58.36 22.40
N LEU A 19 -31.95 57.98 22.36
CA LEU A 19 -30.94 58.63 21.54
C LEU A 19 -30.88 57.95 20.16
N PHE A 20 -31.11 58.75 19.12
CA PHE A 20 -30.91 58.36 17.73
C PHE A 20 -29.54 58.83 17.28
N GLN A 21 -28.65 57.91 16.93
CA GLN A 21 -27.35 58.23 16.37
C GLN A 21 -27.41 58.32 14.84
N GLN A 22 -26.46 59.05 14.25
CA GLN A 22 -26.42 59.30 12.80
C GLN A 22 -26.22 58.01 11.99
N ASN A 23 -25.59 57.00 12.59
CA ASN A 23 -25.38 55.66 12.02
C ASN A 23 -26.64 54.77 12.03
N GLY A 24 -27.79 55.26 12.54
CA GLY A 24 -29.04 54.49 12.62
C GLY A 24 -29.14 53.58 13.84
N ILE A 25 -28.15 53.60 14.74
CA ILE A 25 -28.25 52.91 16.03
C ILE A 25 -29.16 53.75 16.93
N VAL A 26 -30.21 53.10 17.43
CA VAL A 26 -31.13 53.65 18.43
C VAL A 26 -30.70 53.12 19.78
N SER A 27 -30.30 54.00 20.69
CA SER A 27 -29.81 53.63 22.02
C SER A 27 -30.64 54.34 23.09
N GLY A 28 -31.32 53.58 23.95
CA GLY A 28 -32.03 54.09 25.11
C GLY A 28 -33.55 53.87 25.05
N GLY A 29 -34.08 53.27 26.11
CA GLY A 29 -35.49 53.32 26.51
C GLY A 29 -35.62 54.03 27.86
N SER A 30 -36.82 54.51 28.18
CA SER A 30 -37.10 55.24 29.43
C SER A 30 -36.68 54.47 30.70
N LEU A 31 -36.69 53.13 30.65
CA LEU A 31 -36.22 52.26 31.74
C LEU A 31 -34.68 52.29 31.90
N GLU A 32 -33.94 52.14 30.80
CA GLU A 32 -32.46 52.14 30.82
C GLU A 32 -31.87 53.51 31.18
N LEU A 33 -32.52 54.60 30.77
CA LEU A 33 -32.08 55.94 31.18
C LEU A 33 -32.36 56.19 32.65
N ARG A 34 -33.46 55.68 33.21
CA ARG A 34 -33.79 55.83 34.63
C ARG A 34 -32.78 55.12 35.52
N ASP A 35 -32.27 53.97 35.07
CA ASP A 35 -31.20 53.25 35.76
C ASP A 35 -29.84 53.93 35.57
N LYS A 36 -29.54 54.50 34.39
CA LYS A 36 -28.31 55.29 34.16
C LYS A 36 -28.31 56.66 34.85
N ALA A 37 -29.48 57.24 35.11
CA ALA A 37 -29.65 58.53 35.79
C ALA A 37 -29.71 58.41 37.33
N LYS A 38 -29.71 57.19 37.88
CA LYS A 38 -29.52 56.98 39.32
C LYS A 38 -28.11 57.45 39.69
N LYS A 39 -28.03 58.43 40.59
CA LYS A 39 -26.75 58.81 41.20
C LYS A 39 -26.20 57.59 41.94
N TRP A 40 -24.92 57.31 41.72
CA TRP A 40 -24.22 56.23 42.39
C TRP A 40 -24.22 56.52 43.88
N ASP A 41 -24.78 55.62 44.66
CA ASP A 41 -24.69 55.67 46.12
C ASP A 41 -23.29 55.22 46.51
N GLU A 42 -22.45 56.15 46.96
CA GLU A 42 -21.06 55.87 47.32
C GLU A 42 -20.94 54.75 48.35
N GLN A 43 -21.92 54.59 49.25
CA GLN A 43 -21.90 53.51 50.24
C GLN A 43 -22.11 52.14 49.59
N LYS A 44 -23.01 52.03 48.62
CA LYS A 44 -23.23 50.78 47.87
C LYS A 44 -22.03 50.44 46.99
N LEU A 45 -21.41 51.45 46.38
CA LEU A 45 -20.21 51.25 45.58
C LEU A 45 -19.04 50.75 46.44
N ARG A 46 -18.83 51.32 47.63
CA ARG A 46 -17.80 50.85 48.58
C ARG A 46 -18.04 49.39 48.99
N LYS A 47 -19.26 49.02 49.35
CA LYS A 47 -19.61 47.62 49.68
C LYS A 47 -19.33 46.67 48.51
N LEU A 48 -19.71 47.03 47.29
CA LEU A 48 -19.44 46.21 46.11
C LEU A 48 -17.94 46.09 45.80
N LEU A 49 -17.14 47.12 46.08
CA LEU A 49 -15.69 47.08 45.93
C LEU A 49 -15.03 46.19 47.01
N GLU A 50 -15.51 46.26 48.24
CA GLU A 50 -15.09 45.36 49.34
C GLU A 50 -15.44 43.91 49.01
N GLU A 51 -16.69 43.63 48.61
CA GLU A 51 -17.13 42.29 48.18
C GLU A 51 -16.29 41.78 46.99
N ARG A 52 -15.98 42.63 46.01
CA ARG A 52 -15.10 42.28 44.90
C ARG A 52 -13.70 41.91 45.39
N ALA A 53 -13.12 42.69 46.29
CA ALA A 53 -11.79 42.42 46.84
C ALA A 53 -11.76 41.11 47.63
N GLU A 54 -12.79 40.85 48.45
CA GLU A 54 -12.95 39.58 49.16
C GLU A 54 -13.09 38.39 48.22
N LEU A 55 -13.91 38.52 47.17
CA LEU A 55 -14.08 37.46 46.18
C LEU A 55 -12.79 37.21 45.40
N GLN A 56 -12.03 38.26 45.10
CA GLN A 56 -10.74 38.14 44.42
C GLN A 56 -9.72 37.41 45.31
N ASP A 57 -9.60 37.77 46.58
CA ASP A 57 -8.71 37.07 47.54
C ASP A 57 -9.14 35.61 47.74
N LYS A 58 -10.45 35.32 47.81
CA LYS A 58 -10.97 33.93 47.84
C LYS A 58 -10.59 33.16 46.58
N CYS A 59 -10.72 33.75 45.41
CA CYS A 59 -10.31 33.13 44.13
C CYS A 59 -8.81 32.83 44.10
N GLU A 60 -7.96 33.76 44.53
CA GLU A 60 -6.51 33.55 44.58
C GLU A 60 -6.14 32.42 45.56
N LYS A 61 -6.75 32.39 46.74
CA LYS A 61 -6.57 31.30 47.71
C LYS A 61 -7.01 29.95 47.17
N LEU A 62 -8.16 29.89 46.48
CA LEU A 62 -8.64 28.67 45.84
C LEU A 62 -7.69 28.18 44.74
N GLN A 63 -7.16 29.09 43.92
CA GLN A 63 -6.16 28.74 42.90
C GLN A 63 -4.86 28.20 43.52
N GLN A 64 -4.38 28.80 44.61
CA GLN A 64 -3.21 28.29 45.33
C GLN A 64 -3.47 26.91 45.92
N ASN A 65 -4.65 26.68 46.51
CA ASN A 65 -5.04 25.38 47.04
C ASN A 65 -5.18 24.32 45.94
N ALA A 66 -5.71 24.67 44.77
CA ALA A 66 -5.80 23.75 43.65
C ALA A 66 -4.41 23.27 43.18
N LYS A 67 -3.43 24.17 43.10
CA LYS A 67 -2.03 23.80 42.76
C LYS A 67 -1.43 22.86 43.80
N ARG A 68 -1.61 23.16 45.09
CA ARG A 68 -1.15 22.30 46.19
C ARG A 68 -1.81 20.91 46.15
N ASN A 69 -3.11 20.85 45.90
CA ASN A 69 -3.84 19.59 45.79
C ASN A 69 -3.31 18.73 44.64
N PHE A 70 -2.99 19.34 43.50
CA PHE A 70 -2.39 18.63 42.37
C PHE A 70 -1.01 18.05 42.69
N GLU A 71 -0.15 18.82 43.38
CA GLU A 71 1.14 18.32 43.85
C GLU A 71 0.99 17.14 44.82
N ILE A 72 0.02 17.24 45.75
CA ILE A 72 -0.30 16.15 46.69
C ILE A 72 -0.75 14.90 45.93
N GLU A 73 -1.61 15.03 44.92
CA GLU A 73 -2.08 13.90 44.11
C GLU A 73 -0.92 13.21 43.37
N ILE A 74 0.02 13.98 42.81
CA ILE A 74 1.23 13.42 42.18
C ILE A 74 2.06 12.64 43.21
N LYS A 75 2.28 13.22 44.39
CA LYS A 75 3.03 12.54 45.46
C LYS A 75 2.34 11.28 45.96
N GLN A 76 1.02 11.29 46.09
CA GLN A 76 0.24 10.11 46.46
C GLN A 76 0.39 8.98 45.42
N LYS A 77 0.32 9.30 44.12
CA LYS A 77 0.56 8.31 43.04
C LYS A 77 1.98 7.74 43.10
N GLN A 78 2.97 8.58 43.37
CA GLN A 78 4.37 8.12 43.54
C GLN A 78 4.51 7.18 44.75
N ILE A 79 3.88 7.50 45.87
CA ILE A 79 3.87 6.65 47.07
C ILE A 79 3.24 5.28 46.75
N GLN A 80 2.05 5.27 46.14
CA GLN A 80 1.35 4.03 45.77
C GLN A 80 2.18 3.14 44.82
N GLN A 81 2.90 3.76 43.87
CA GLN A 81 3.80 3.04 42.97
C GLN A 81 4.96 2.39 43.74
N ILE A 82 5.59 3.12 44.67
CA ILE A 82 6.69 2.62 45.49
C ILE A 82 6.20 1.51 46.43
N GLU A 83 5.03 1.68 47.06
CA GLU A 83 4.41 0.68 47.93
C GLU A 83 4.14 -0.62 47.18
N SER A 84 3.58 -0.52 45.96
CA SER A 84 3.36 -1.69 45.09
C SER A 84 4.69 -2.40 44.79
N ARG A 85 5.74 -1.64 44.45
CA ARG A 85 7.08 -2.21 44.18
C ARG A 85 7.66 -2.91 45.42
N ILE A 86 7.49 -2.33 46.61
CA ILE A 86 7.91 -2.94 47.87
C ILE A 86 7.15 -4.24 48.11
N GLN A 87 5.84 -4.27 47.88
CA GLN A 87 5.02 -5.46 48.03
C GLN A 87 5.48 -6.61 47.12
N PHE A 88 5.71 -6.33 45.83
CA PHE A 88 6.21 -7.34 44.90
C PHE A 88 7.60 -7.85 45.31
N THR A 89 8.52 -6.94 45.63
CA THR A 89 9.88 -7.32 46.07
C THR A 89 9.84 -8.19 47.33
N LYS A 90 8.96 -7.87 48.29
CA LYS A 90 8.80 -8.68 49.51
C LYS A 90 8.24 -10.07 49.21
N SER A 91 7.24 -10.16 48.33
CA SER A 91 6.70 -11.46 47.88
C SER A 91 7.78 -12.29 47.20
N ASP A 92 8.56 -11.69 46.30
CA ASP A 92 9.62 -12.39 45.58
C ASP A 92 10.74 -12.85 46.52
N TYR A 93 11.13 -12.00 47.46
CA TYR A 93 12.09 -12.36 48.51
C TYR A 93 11.58 -13.54 49.36
N ALA A 94 10.31 -13.52 49.77
CA ALA A 94 9.71 -14.61 50.53
C ALA A 94 9.69 -15.92 49.74
N LYS A 95 9.37 -15.89 48.44
CA LYS A 95 9.44 -17.07 47.56
C LYS A 95 10.86 -17.62 47.46
N LEU A 96 11.83 -16.76 47.22
CA LEU A 96 13.25 -17.15 47.14
C LEU A 96 13.73 -17.79 48.45
N GLN A 97 13.42 -17.15 49.57
CA GLN A 97 13.86 -17.59 50.89
C GLN A 97 13.18 -18.89 51.35
N ASN A 98 11.89 -19.04 51.11
CA ASN A 98 11.09 -20.14 51.67
C ASN A 98 10.99 -21.35 50.72
N GLU A 99 11.05 -21.14 49.41
CA GLU A 99 10.85 -22.22 48.43
C GLU A 99 12.15 -22.53 47.70
N THR A 100 12.73 -21.53 47.02
CA THR A 100 13.85 -21.76 46.09
C THR A 100 15.11 -22.19 46.81
N ILE A 101 15.54 -21.46 47.84
CA ILE A 101 16.78 -21.76 48.58
C ILE A 101 16.69 -23.13 49.28
N PRO A 102 15.62 -23.48 50.04
CA PRO A 102 15.53 -24.77 50.69
C PRO A 102 15.47 -25.93 49.69
N ARG A 103 14.80 -25.76 48.55
CA ARG A 103 14.78 -26.76 47.48
C ARG A 103 16.19 -27.02 46.96
N LEU A 104 16.94 -25.97 46.58
CA LEU A 104 18.30 -26.11 46.06
C LEU A 104 19.25 -26.72 47.10
N ARG A 105 19.09 -26.39 48.38
CA ARG A 105 19.87 -27.02 49.46
C ARG A 105 19.61 -28.53 49.55
N ARG A 106 18.34 -28.95 49.51
CA ARG A 106 17.99 -30.39 49.50
C ARG A 106 18.54 -31.12 48.29
N GLU A 107 18.49 -30.50 47.10
CA GLU A 107 19.06 -31.07 45.88
C GLU A 107 20.58 -31.22 46.01
N LEU A 108 21.27 -30.21 46.56
CA LEU A 108 22.71 -30.24 46.80
C LEU A 108 23.08 -31.34 47.81
N ASP A 109 22.37 -31.42 48.95
CA ASP A 109 22.60 -32.43 49.97
C ASP A 109 22.39 -33.85 49.42
N ALA A 110 21.35 -34.06 48.58
CA ALA A 110 21.10 -35.33 47.92
C ALA A 110 22.23 -35.74 46.97
N LEU A 111 22.73 -34.80 46.16
CA LEU A 111 23.86 -35.04 45.27
C LEU A 111 25.15 -35.33 46.04
N GLN A 112 25.39 -34.63 47.16
CA GLN A 112 26.52 -34.91 48.03
C GLN A 112 26.44 -36.31 48.65
N CYS A 113 25.27 -36.74 49.10
CA CYS A 113 25.07 -38.10 49.60
C CYS A 113 25.33 -39.15 48.51
N GLN A 114 24.87 -38.91 47.28
CA GLN A 114 25.15 -39.82 46.16
C GLN A 114 26.64 -39.90 45.85
N LEU A 115 27.34 -38.77 45.86
CA LEU A 115 28.78 -38.73 45.65
C LEU A 115 29.53 -39.52 46.73
N GLN A 116 29.13 -39.37 47.99
CA GLN A 116 29.68 -40.14 49.11
C GLN A 116 29.42 -41.65 49.00
N LEU A 117 28.34 -42.09 48.32
CA LEU A 117 28.08 -43.51 48.07
C LEU A 117 28.87 -44.07 46.88
N ILE A 118 29.15 -43.25 45.87
CA ILE A 118 29.90 -43.68 44.67
C ILE A 118 31.39 -43.85 44.99
N GLN A 119 31.97 -42.94 45.78
CA GLN A 119 33.38 -42.97 46.14
C GLN A 119 33.87 -44.33 46.71
N PRO A 120 33.21 -44.92 47.74
CA PRO A 120 33.63 -46.23 48.26
C PRO A 120 33.45 -47.36 47.25
N ARG A 121 32.48 -47.24 46.32
CA ARG A 121 32.31 -48.23 45.24
C ARG A 121 33.47 -48.18 44.24
N ILE A 122 33.96 -46.99 43.91
CA ILE A 122 35.17 -46.82 43.08
C ILE A 122 36.38 -47.44 43.79
N GLU A 123 36.55 -47.15 45.08
CA GLU A 123 37.66 -47.69 45.87
C GLU A 123 37.61 -49.22 45.99
N SER A 124 36.42 -49.81 46.15
CA SER A 124 36.24 -51.28 46.12
C SER A 124 36.62 -51.85 44.77
N GLY A 125 36.11 -51.28 43.67
CA GLY A 125 36.43 -51.75 42.32
C GLY A 125 37.92 -51.63 41.99
N GLN A 126 38.59 -50.57 42.46
CA GLN A 126 40.04 -50.42 42.30
C GLN A 126 40.83 -51.46 43.09
N LYS A 127 40.36 -51.88 44.27
CA LYS A 127 40.98 -52.98 45.02
C LYS A 127 40.81 -54.31 44.31
N GLU A 128 39.61 -54.61 43.83
CA GLU A 128 39.33 -55.82 43.04
C GLU A 128 40.20 -55.89 41.79
N ILE A 129 40.37 -54.78 41.06
CA ILE A 129 41.25 -54.72 39.89
C ILE A 129 42.70 -55.05 40.29
N LYS A 130 43.21 -54.47 41.38
CA LYS A 130 44.58 -54.73 41.84
C LYS A 130 44.78 -56.19 42.27
N GLU A 131 43.81 -56.78 42.95
CA GLU A 131 43.87 -58.20 43.34
C GLU A 131 43.92 -59.10 42.10
N ILE A 132 43.13 -58.79 41.07
CA ILE A 132 43.15 -59.51 39.79
C ILE A 132 44.49 -59.31 39.06
N GLU A 133 45.04 -58.08 39.04
CA GLU A 133 46.35 -57.79 38.45
C GLU A 133 47.46 -58.61 39.13
N GLU A 134 47.45 -58.69 40.47
CA GLU A 134 48.40 -59.52 41.24
C GLU A 134 48.23 -61.02 40.96
N GLU A 135 46.99 -61.50 40.77
CA GLU A 135 46.72 -62.90 40.43
C GLU A 135 47.19 -63.23 38.99
N ILE A 136 46.96 -62.32 38.05
CA ILE A 136 47.46 -62.44 36.67
C ILE A 136 48.99 -62.50 36.68
N GLU A 137 49.66 -61.61 37.41
CA GLU A 137 51.14 -61.60 37.48
C GLU A 137 51.70 -62.91 38.07
N LYS A 138 51.04 -63.46 39.09
CA LYS A 138 51.40 -64.78 39.64
C LYS A 138 51.23 -65.89 38.61
N LEU A 139 50.07 -65.98 37.97
CA LEU A 139 49.80 -67.00 36.95
C LEU A 139 50.73 -66.87 35.74
N GLU A 140 51.05 -65.66 35.31
CA GLU A 140 52.03 -65.41 34.26
C GLU A 140 53.43 -65.88 34.69
N SER A 141 53.83 -65.63 35.93
CA SER A 141 55.13 -66.11 36.45
C SER A 141 55.20 -67.64 36.52
N GLU A 142 54.12 -68.30 36.95
CA GLU A 142 54.02 -69.77 36.99
C GLU A 142 54.05 -70.36 35.58
N LYS A 143 53.25 -69.78 34.66
CA LYS A 143 53.24 -70.16 33.25
C LYS A 143 54.65 -70.04 32.66
N ASN A 144 55.33 -68.92 32.89
CA ASN A 144 56.68 -68.68 32.38
C ASN A 144 57.65 -69.73 32.94
N SER A 145 57.64 -70.01 34.24
CA SER A 145 58.50 -71.03 34.85
C SER A 145 58.25 -72.43 34.29
N ILE A 146 56.99 -72.80 34.03
CA ILE A 146 56.66 -74.10 33.42
C ILE A 146 57.12 -74.13 31.97
N SER A 147 56.91 -73.05 31.23
CA SER A 147 57.35 -72.90 29.84
C SER A 147 58.86 -73.07 29.72
N ASP A 148 59.63 -72.37 30.56
CA ASP A 148 61.09 -72.46 30.60
C ASP A 148 61.55 -73.89 30.88
N SER A 149 60.86 -74.63 31.76
CA SER A 149 61.19 -76.04 32.05
C SER A 149 60.88 -76.99 30.90
N ILE A 150 59.76 -76.81 30.19
CA ILE A 150 59.35 -77.70 29.09
C ILE A 150 60.25 -77.47 27.87
N PHE A 151 60.57 -76.21 27.59
CA PHE A 151 61.33 -75.82 26.41
C PHE A 151 62.84 -75.72 26.65
N ALA A 152 63.35 -76.01 27.85
CA ALA A 152 64.78 -75.93 28.18
C ALA A 152 65.69 -76.67 27.17
N GLU A 153 65.34 -77.91 26.82
CA GLU A 153 66.11 -78.71 25.85
C GLU A 153 66.06 -78.11 24.43
N PHE A 154 64.92 -77.55 24.04
CA PHE A 154 64.73 -76.89 22.74
C PHE A 154 65.49 -75.56 22.67
N CYS A 155 65.41 -74.74 23.72
CA CYS A 155 66.14 -73.49 23.90
C CYS A 155 67.66 -73.74 23.84
N GLN A 156 68.16 -74.79 24.50
CA GLN A 156 69.56 -75.17 24.47
C GLN A 156 70.00 -75.68 23.08
N ALA A 157 69.13 -76.42 22.37
CA ALA A 157 69.42 -76.93 21.04
C ALA A 157 69.53 -75.82 19.96
N ILE A 158 68.76 -74.75 20.10
CA ILE A 158 68.73 -73.62 19.15
C ILE A 158 69.65 -72.47 19.60
N GLY A 159 70.04 -72.42 20.88
CA GLY A 159 70.92 -71.40 21.45
C GLY A 159 70.21 -70.10 21.81
N ILE A 160 68.98 -70.20 22.32
CA ILE A 160 68.14 -69.06 22.75
C ILE A 160 67.90 -69.18 24.26
N GLU A 161 67.88 -68.08 25.01
CA GLU A 161 67.72 -68.11 26.48
C GLU A 161 66.32 -68.58 26.91
N ASP A 162 65.29 -68.26 26.12
CA ASP A 162 63.89 -68.52 26.44
C ASP A 162 63.03 -68.74 25.19
N ILE A 163 62.00 -69.59 25.28
CA ILE A 163 61.02 -69.81 24.22
C ILE A 163 60.28 -68.51 23.83
N ARG A 164 60.15 -67.56 24.77
CA ARG A 164 59.55 -66.24 24.56
C ARG A 164 60.29 -65.40 23.53
N GLU A 165 61.62 -65.50 23.44
CA GLU A 165 62.38 -64.75 22.43
C GLU A 165 62.10 -65.28 21.02
N TYR A 166 61.95 -66.61 20.90
CA TYR A 166 61.57 -67.26 19.65
C TYR A 166 60.12 -66.91 19.26
N GLU A 167 59.17 -67.02 20.19
CA GLU A 167 57.78 -66.63 19.95
C GLU A 167 57.66 -65.15 19.59
N ASN A 168 58.33 -64.26 20.31
CA ASN A 168 58.32 -62.83 20.01
C ASN A 168 58.90 -62.55 18.62
N ARG A 169 59.97 -63.24 18.21
CA ARG A 169 60.54 -63.08 16.88
C ARG A 169 59.60 -63.57 15.78
N GLU A 170 58.99 -64.74 15.93
CA GLU A 170 58.01 -65.28 14.98
C GLU A 170 56.74 -64.42 14.93
N ILE A 171 56.25 -63.96 16.08
CA ILE A 171 55.10 -63.05 16.18
C ILE A 171 55.42 -61.72 15.51
N THR A 172 56.60 -61.15 15.73
CA THR A 172 57.01 -59.89 15.10
C THR A 172 57.11 -60.05 13.59
N PHE A 173 57.72 -61.15 13.11
CA PHE A 173 57.79 -61.47 11.69
C PHE A 173 56.40 -61.63 11.07
N TYR A 174 55.49 -62.34 11.74
CA TYR A 174 54.11 -62.50 11.30
C TYR A 174 53.34 -61.17 11.29
N GLN A 175 53.54 -60.32 12.31
CA GLN A 175 52.95 -59.00 12.36
C GLN A 175 53.47 -58.07 11.25
N GLU A 176 54.77 -58.13 10.94
CA GLU A 176 55.35 -57.39 9.82
C GLU A 176 54.82 -57.89 8.48
N TYR A 177 54.72 -59.20 8.29
CA TYR A 177 54.11 -59.81 7.12
C TYR A 177 52.64 -59.38 6.95
N GLN A 178 51.85 -59.43 8.02
CA GLN A 178 50.46 -58.94 8.04
C GLN A 178 50.37 -57.43 7.79
N ARG A 179 51.31 -56.63 8.31
CA ARG A 179 51.38 -55.19 8.05
C ARG A 179 51.67 -54.91 6.56
N GLN A 180 52.59 -55.67 5.95
CA GLN A 180 52.87 -55.59 4.53
C GLN A 180 51.66 -55.99 3.69
N LEU A 181 50.99 -57.10 4.01
CA LEU A 181 49.74 -57.50 3.35
C LEU A 181 48.68 -56.40 3.42
N LYS A 182 48.45 -55.82 4.61
CA LYS A 182 47.51 -54.70 4.77
C LYS A 182 47.92 -53.47 3.96
N SER A 183 49.23 -53.19 3.84
CA SER A 183 49.70 -52.09 2.99
C SER A 183 49.43 -52.34 1.52
N PHE A 184 49.60 -53.58 1.04
CA PHE A 184 49.25 -53.95 -0.33
C PHE A 184 47.73 -53.92 -0.56
N GLU A 185 46.92 -54.40 0.40
CA GLU A 185 45.46 -54.27 0.33
C GLU A 185 45.02 -52.81 0.27
N ALA A 186 45.64 -51.93 1.07
CA ALA A 186 45.38 -50.50 1.03
C ALA A 186 45.77 -49.87 -0.31
N GLU A 187 46.90 -50.28 -0.90
CA GLU A 187 47.34 -49.82 -2.20
C GLU A 187 46.43 -50.33 -3.33
N ILE A 188 46.00 -51.58 -3.27
CA ILE A 188 45.00 -52.15 -4.18
C ILE A 188 43.68 -51.37 -4.07
N ALA A 189 43.20 -51.11 -2.85
CA ALA A 189 41.98 -50.34 -2.62
C ALA A 189 42.11 -48.91 -3.17
N ARG A 190 43.27 -48.27 -3.00
CA ARG A 190 43.56 -46.96 -3.58
C ARG A 190 43.52 -46.99 -5.11
N LEU A 191 44.17 -47.98 -5.73
CA LEU A 191 44.16 -48.14 -7.19
C LEU A 191 42.77 -48.47 -7.73
N GLN A 192 42.00 -49.28 -7.00
CA GLN A 192 40.59 -49.55 -7.33
C GLN A 192 39.76 -48.27 -7.25
N TYR A 193 39.93 -47.48 -6.19
CA TYR A 193 39.26 -46.18 -6.06
C TYR A 193 39.65 -45.23 -7.19
N GLU A 194 40.93 -45.18 -7.59
CA GLU A 194 41.37 -44.37 -8.72
C GLU A 194 40.74 -44.84 -10.04
N ILE A 195 40.69 -46.15 -10.27
CA ILE A 195 40.02 -46.72 -11.44
C ILE A 195 38.53 -46.39 -11.44
N ASP A 196 37.86 -46.51 -10.30
CA ASP A 196 36.44 -46.21 -10.18
C ASP A 196 36.16 -44.71 -10.29
N PHE A 197 37.04 -43.88 -9.76
CA PHE A 197 37.02 -42.43 -9.98
C PHE A 197 37.15 -42.11 -11.46
N LEU A 198 38.15 -42.65 -12.17
CA LEU A 198 38.33 -42.45 -13.60
C LEU A 198 37.19 -43.01 -14.45
N LYS A 199 36.56 -44.12 -14.04
CA LYS A 199 35.33 -44.64 -14.66
C LYS A 199 34.12 -43.74 -14.38
N SER A 200 34.06 -43.10 -13.21
CA SER A 200 32.98 -42.18 -12.84
C SER A 200 33.15 -40.80 -13.49
N ASP A 201 34.40 -40.36 -13.68
CA ASP A 201 34.80 -39.19 -14.46
C ASP A 201 34.96 -39.53 -15.95
N ASP A 202 34.45 -40.69 -16.39
CA ASP A 202 34.39 -41.06 -17.80
C ASP A 202 33.35 -40.15 -18.50
N LYS A 203 33.84 -38.96 -18.84
CA LYS A 203 33.13 -37.88 -19.54
C LYS A 203 32.52 -38.39 -20.84
N ARG A 204 32.98 -39.52 -21.39
CA ARG A 204 32.43 -40.15 -22.58
C ARG A 204 30.95 -40.53 -22.45
N LYS A 205 30.48 -40.93 -21.26
CA LYS A 205 29.05 -41.19 -21.05
C LYS A 205 28.23 -39.90 -21.07
N LYS A 206 28.69 -38.88 -20.33
CA LYS A 206 28.05 -37.55 -20.32
C LYS A 206 28.11 -36.89 -21.69
N GLU A 207 29.22 -37.00 -22.41
CA GLU A 207 29.40 -36.50 -23.79
C GLU A 207 28.44 -37.19 -24.76
N LYS A 208 28.21 -38.50 -24.64
CA LYS A 208 27.21 -39.20 -25.45
C LYS A 208 25.79 -38.75 -25.11
N GLU A 209 25.44 -38.65 -23.84
CA GLU A 209 24.12 -38.17 -23.41
C GLU A 209 23.87 -36.71 -23.84
N GLU A 210 24.88 -35.84 -23.73
CA GLU A 210 24.80 -34.45 -24.19
C GLU A 210 24.77 -34.36 -25.73
N ALA A 211 25.51 -35.21 -26.45
CA ALA A 211 25.42 -35.28 -27.92
C ALA A 211 24.02 -35.68 -28.38
N GLU A 212 23.40 -36.68 -27.75
CA GLU A 212 22.01 -37.08 -28.04
C GLU A 212 21.00 -35.98 -27.70
N LYS A 213 21.23 -35.21 -26.63
CA LYS A 213 20.39 -34.04 -26.30
C LYS A 213 20.55 -32.92 -27.33
N ILE A 214 21.77 -32.63 -27.76
CA ILE A 214 22.06 -31.63 -28.79
C ILE A 214 21.38 -32.02 -30.09
N GLU A 215 21.46 -33.28 -30.52
CA GLU A 215 20.78 -33.76 -31.72
C GLU A 215 19.26 -33.58 -31.64
N LYS A 216 18.64 -33.96 -30.51
CA LYS A 216 17.20 -33.73 -30.27
C LYS A 216 16.83 -32.25 -30.26
N LEU A 217 17.67 -31.40 -29.68
CA LEU A 217 17.45 -29.95 -29.66
C LEU A 217 17.57 -29.35 -31.05
N GLN A 218 18.54 -29.76 -31.86
CA GLN A 218 18.70 -29.33 -33.24
C GLN A 218 17.50 -29.74 -34.11
N GLU A 219 16.99 -30.97 -33.94
CA GLU A 219 15.76 -31.37 -34.63
C GLU A 219 14.54 -30.54 -34.22
N PHE A 220 14.45 -30.19 -32.93
CA PHE A 220 13.37 -29.37 -32.40
C PHE A 220 13.46 -27.91 -32.87
N GLU A 221 14.67 -27.35 -32.89
CA GLU A 221 14.97 -26.02 -33.41
C GLU A 221 14.61 -25.93 -34.90
N ALA A 222 15.04 -26.89 -35.72
CA ALA A 222 14.67 -26.96 -37.13
C ALA A 222 13.15 -27.07 -37.36
N LYS A 223 12.42 -27.76 -36.47
CA LYS A 223 10.95 -27.81 -36.49
C LYS A 223 10.32 -26.47 -36.11
N LEU A 224 10.89 -25.76 -35.14
CA LEU A 224 10.43 -24.43 -34.73
C LEU A 224 10.71 -23.38 -35.80
N GLU A 225 11.90 -23.37 -36.40
CA GLU A 225 12.25 -22.47 -37.51
C GLU A 225 11.27 -22.60 -38.67
N LYS A 226 10.94 -23.85 -39.07
CA LYS A 226 9.90 -24.09 -40.10
C LYS A 226 8.52 -23.58 -39.69
N LYS A 227 8.17 -23.60 -38.40
CA LYS A 227 6.89 -23.03 -37.92
C LYS A 227 6.93 -21.50 -37.93
N VAL A 228 8.02 -20.90 -37.48
CA VAL A 228 8.23 -19.44 -37.50
C VAL A 228 8.20 -18.93 -38.93
N GLU A 229 8.88 -19.58 -39.87
CA GLU A 229 8.88 -19.18 -41.28
C GLU A 229 7.46 -19.21 -41.88
N LYS A 230 6.66 -20.25 -41.56
CA LYS A 230 5.26 -20.31 -41.95
C LYS A 230 4.44 -19.16 -41.36
N GLN A 231 4.56 -18.92 -40.05
CA GLN A 231 3.84 -17.84 -39.37
C GLN A 231 4.23 -16.45 -39.88
N VAL A 232 5.52 -16.22 -40.17
CA VAL A 232 6.01 -14.97 -40.78
C VAL A 232 5.43 -14.80 -42.18
N SER A 233 5.34 -15.88 -42.98
CA SER A 233 4.71 -15.83 -44.30
C SER A 233 3.21 -15.50 -44.23
N GLU A 234 2.50 -16.02 -43.21
CA GLU A 234 1.09 -15.72 -42.95
C GLU A 234 0.88 -14.29 -42.47
N LEU A 235 1.74 -13.81 -41.55
CA LEU A 235 1.72 -12.42 -41.08
C LEU A 235 1.96 -11.43 -42.21
N LYS A 236 2.93 -11.68 -43.10
CA LYS A 236 3.18 -10.82 -44.27
C LYS A 236 1.95 -10.70 -45.18
N LYS A 237 1.23 -11.82 -45.41
CA LYS A 237 -0.03 -11.80 -46.18
C LYS A 237 -1.10 -10.98 -45.47
N MET A 238 -1.26 -11.17 -44.17
CA MET A 238 -2.23 -10.42 -43.35
C MET A 238 -1.92 -8.93 -43.29
N GLU A 239 -0.64 -8.54 -43.20
CA GLU A 239 -0.20 -7.13 -43.25
C GLU A 239 -0.49 -6.50 -44.61
N GLU A 240 -0.26 -7.24 -45.71
CA GLU A 240 -0.57 -6.76 -47.06
C GLU A 240 -2.08 -6.55 -47.24
N ASP A 241 -2.89 -7.48 -46.73
CA ASP A 241 -4.35 -7.38 -46.77
C ASP A 241 -4.88 -6.24 -45.89
N LEU A 242 -4.30 -6.05 -44.69
CA LEU A 242 -4.61 -4.92 -43.82
C LEU A 242 -4.26 -3.59 -44.51
N ARG A 243 -3.10 -3.50 -45.17
CA ARG A 243 -2.69 -2.30 -45.90
C ARG A 243 -3.62 -2.01 -47.08
N LYS A 244 -4.03 -3.04 -47.83
CA LYS A 244 -5.05 -2.91 -48.89
C LYS A 244 -6.39 -2.40 -48.33
N ALA A 245 -6.83 -2.92 -47.18
CA ALA A 245 -8.06 -2.48 -46.52
C ALA A 245 -7.96 -1.03 -46.02
N GLN A 246 -6.83 -0.64 -45.43
CA GLN A 246 -6.59 0.74 -44.97
C GLN A 246 -6.60 1.75 -46.13
N ASN A 247 -5.94 1.43 -47.24
CA ASN A 247 -5.95 2.29 -48.44
C ASN A 247 -7.39 2.45 -48.98
N LYS A 248 -8.15 1.35 -49.10
CA LYS A 248 -9.56 1.40 -49.51
C LYS A 248 -10.41 2.25 -48.55
N ALA A 249 -10.21 2.12 -47.25
CA ALA A 249 -10.92 2.92 -46.24
C ALA A 249 -10.56 4.42 -46.33
N ALA A 250 -9.29 4.75 -46.57
CA ALA A 250 -8.84 6.14 -46.76
C ALA A 250 -9.43 6.76 -48.02
N ASP A 251 -9.44 6.03 -49.14
CA ASP A 251 -10.07 6.46 -50.39
C ASP A 251 -11.57 6.69 -50.20
N GLN A 252 -12.26 5.75 -49.56
CA GLN A 252 -13.69 5.89 -49.23
C GLN A 252 -13.93 7.12 -48.34
N ARG A 253 -13.13 7.35 -47.30
CA ARG A 253 -13.25 8.51 -46.42
C ARG A 253 -13.05 9.84 -47.17
N SER A 254 -12.07 9.90 -48.09
CA SER A 254 -11.85 11.07 -48.96
C SER A 254 -13.05 11.32 -49.88
N THR A 255 -13.64 10.27 -50.45
CA THR A 255 -14.85 10.43 -51.28
C THR A 255 -16.07 10.87 -50.46
N VAL A 256 -16.24 10.39 -49.24
CA VAL A 256 -17.30 10.84 -48.32
C VAL A 256 -17.14 12.31 -47.99
N LEU A 257 -15.93 12.76 -47.60
CA LEU A 257 -15.65 14.17 -47.33
C LEU A 257 -15.95 15.07 -48.53
N LYS A 258 -15.56 14.66 -49.74
CA LYS A 258 -15.88 15.39 -50.97
C LYS A 258 -17.39 15.48 -51.21
N LYS A 259 -18.14 14.42 -50.89
CA LYS A 259 -19.61 14.41 -51.00
C LYS A 259 -20.26 15.28 -49.91
N GLU A 260 -19.74 15.30 -48.70
CA GLU A 260 -20.21 16.16 -47.60
C GLU A 260 -20.04 17.65 -47.94
N VAL A 261 -18.87 18.06 -48.46
CA VAL A 261 -18.65 19.46 -48.89
C VAL A 261 -19.65 19.87 -49.96
N LYS A 262 -19.85 19.03 -50.98
CA LYS A 262 -20.86 19.28 -52.04
C LYS A 262 -22.28 19.33 -51.48
N TYR A 263 -22.60 18.48 -50.51
CA TYR A 263 -23.89 18.48 -49.82
C TYR A 263 -24.11 19.79 -49.03
N ASP A 264 -23.10 20.25 -48.30
CA ASP A 264 -23.18 21.50 -47.53
C ASP A 264 -23.27 22.74 -48.43
N GLU A 265 -22.56 22.76 -49.56
CA GLU A 265 -22.68 23.80 -50.59
C GLU A 265 -24.09 23.83 -51.18
N ALA A 266 -24.63 22.67 -51.57
CA ALA A 266 -26.00 22.54 -52.07
C ALA A 266 -27.02 22.99 -51.01
N LYS A 267 -26.82 22.61 -49.74
CA LYS A 267 -27.67 23.01 -48.62
C LYS A 267 -27.67 24.53 -48.41
N LYS A 268 -26.50 25.19 -48.48
CA LYS A 268 -26.39 26.67 -48.41
C LYS A 268 -27.05 27.36 -49.60
N ALA A 269 -26.90 26.81 -50.80
CA ALA A 269 -27.57 27.33 -51.99
C ALA A 269 -29.09 27.25 -51.85
N VAL A 270 -29.63 26.11 -51.39
CA VAL A 270 -31.06 25.96 -51.10
C VAL A 270 -31.53 26.97 -50.05
N GLN A 271 -30.81 27.14 -48.94
CA GLN A 271 -31.16 28.14 -47.92
C GLN A 271 -31.14 29.58 -48.47
N THR A 272 -30.27 29.89 -49.43
CA THR A 272 -30.20 31.21 -50.06
C THR A 272 -31.37 31.43 -51.00
N ILE A 273 -31.70 30.42 -51.81
CA ILE A 273 -32.89 30.42 -52.67
C ILE A 273 -34.14 30.61 -51.81
N ASP A 274 -34.25 29.91 -50.68
CA ASP A 274 -35.39 29.98 -49.77
C ASP A 274 -35.55 31.39 -49.15
N ARG A 275 -34.45 32.03 -48.72
CA ARG A 275 -34.47 33.43 -48.27
C ARG A 275 -34.89 34.40 -49.37
N ASN A 276 -34.39 34.20 -50.60
CA ASN A 276 -34.75 35.03 -51.74
C ASN A 276 -36.23 34.83 -52.11
N LEU A 277 -36.74 33.60 -52.06
CA LEU A 277 -38.14 33.27 -52.28
C LEU A 277 -39.02 34.03 -51.28
N VAL A 278 -38.73 33.94 -49.97
CA VAL A 278 -39.44 34.68 -48.93
C VAL A 278 -39.36 36.21 -49.15
N SER A 279 -38.22 36.73 -49.62
CA SER A 279 -38.09 38.15 -49.95
C SER A 279 -38.91 38.55 -51.18
N MET A 280 -38.98 37.71 -52.20
CA MET A 280 -39.75 37.97 -53.42
C MET A 280 -41.23 37.86 -53.14
N GLU A 281 -41.67 36.87 -52.36
CA GLU A 281 -43.05 36.77 -51.87
C GLU A 281 -43.49 38.03 -51.11
N LYS A 282 -42.61 38.61 -50.27
CA LYS A 282 -42.88 39.90 -49.61
C LYS A 282 -43.00 41.05 -50.61
N LYS A 283 -42.14 41.10 -51.64
CA LYS A 283 -42.20 42.14 -52.69
C LYS A 283 -43.45 42.01 -53.55
N VAL A 284 -43.82 40.78 -53.92
CA VAL A 284 -45.06 40.48 -54.66
C VAL A 284 -46.26 40.94 -53.84
N LYS A 285 -46.36 40.55 -52.56
CA LYS A 285 -47.44 41.03 -51.68
C LYS A 285 -47.50 42.55 -51.58
N ASN A 286 -46.36 43.23 -51.54
CA ASN A 286 -46.32 44.70 -51.50
C ASN A 286 -46.76 45.32 -52.83
N LEU A 287 -46.34 44.77 -53.97
CA LEU A 287 -46.77 45.22 -55.30
C LEU A 287 -48.27 44.98 -55.52
N GLU A 288 -48.78 43.81 -55.12
CA GLU A 288 -50.21 43.50 -55.12
C GLU A 288 -51.00 44.51 -54.27
N GLN A 289 -50.50 44.90 -53.10
CA GLN A 289 -51.11 45.97 -52.29
C GLN A 289 -51.07 47.34 -52.99
N ILE A 290 -49.98 47.70 -53.67
CA ILE A 290 -49.86 48.95 -54.42
C ILE A 290 -50.81 48.93 -55.62
N GLU A 291 -50.90 47.82 -56.35
CA GLU A 291 -51.79 47.64 -57.48
C GLU A 291 -53.24 47.73 -57.03
N ALA A 292 -53.63 47.04 -55.95
CA ALA A 292 -54.96 47.16 -55.36
C ALA A 292 -55.30 48.62 -55.00
N ARG A 293 -54.37 49.35 -54.37
CA ARG A 293 -54.53 50.79 -54.08
C ARG A 293 -54.66 51.65 -55.35
N ARG A 294 -53.87 51.37 -56.40
CA ARG A 294 -53.95 52.09 -57.68
C ARG A 294 -55.24 51.77 -58.42
N SER A 295 -55.68 50.52 -58.42
CA SER A 295 -56.95 50.08 -58.98
C SER A 295 -58.11 50.78 -58.26
N GLN A 296 -58.07 50.83 -56.92
CA GLN A 296 -59.06 51.55 -56.10
C GLN A 296 -59.05 53.06 -56.37
N LYS A 297 -57.87 53.68 -56.51
CA LYS A 297 -57.74 55.09 -56.93
C LYS A 297 -58.29 55.33 -58.34
N ARG A 298 -57.96 54.47 -59.30
CA ARG A 298 -58.47 54.55 -60.68
C ARG A 298 -59.98 54.41 -60.70
N HIS A 299 -60.53 53.45 -59.95
CA HIS A 299 -61.96 53.26 -59.78
C HIS A 299 -62.62 54.50 -59.19
N SER A 300 -62.03 55.08 -58.14
CA SER A 300 -62.51 56.33 -57.52
C SER A 300 -62.48 57.51 -58.49
N LEU A 301 -61.41 57.67 -59.29
CA LEU A 301 -61.28 58.75 -60.28
C LEU A 301 -62.28 58.60 -61.43
N LEU A 302 -62.45 57.38 -61.95
CA LEU A 302 -63.46 57.09 -62.98
C LEU A 302 -64.88 57.32 -62.46
N HIS A 303 -65.12 57.02 -61.18
CA HIS A 303 -66.37 57.32 -60.50
C HIS A 303 -66.62 58.84 -60.40
N GLU A 304 -65.60 59.64 -60.02
CA GLU A 304 -65.68 61.11 -60.02
C GLU A 304 -65.99 61.68 -61.43
N CYS A 305 -65.37 61.15 -62.49
CA CYS A 305 -65.63 61.59 -63.86
C CYS A 305 -67.05 61.24 -64.34
N LYS A 306 -67.59 60.08 -63.93
CA LYS A 306 -68.99 59.68 -64.19
C LYS A 306 -69.98 60.66 -63.54
N ILE A 307 -69.72 61.09 -62.30
CA ILE A 307 -70.56 62.06 -61.59
C ILE A 307 -70.49 63.45 -62.24
N ALA A 308 -69.31 63.87 -62.71
CA ALA A 308 -69.11 65.21 -63.26
C ALA A 308 -69.58 65.39 -64.73
N GLY A 309 -70.01 64.33 -65.41
CA GLY A 309 -70.51 64.41 -66.79
C GLY A 309 -69.43 64.70 -67.84
N ILE A 310 -68.16 64.39 -67.54
CA ILE A 310 -67.03 64.58 -68.46
C ILE A 310 -66.87 63.32 -69.32
N GLU A 311 -67.09 63.44 -70.63
CA GLU A 311 -66.89 62.34 -71.57
C GLU A 311 -65.40 62.01 -71.75
N ILE A 312 -64.98 60.84 -71.25
CA ILE A 312 -63.60 60.35 -71.39
C ILE A 312 -63.56 59.26 -72.48
N PRO A 313 -62.67 59.38 -73.49
CA PRO A 313 -62.52 58.37 -74.52
C PRO A 313 -61.85 57.09 -73.97
N LEU A 314 -62.64 56.02 -73.81
CA LEU A 314 -62.18 54.70 -73.36
C LEU A 314 -61.83 53.80 -74.57
N LYS A 315 -60.74 53.04 -74.47
CA LYS A 315 -60.34 52.06 -75.51
C LYS A 315 -61.17 50.76 -75.51
N ALA A 316 -61.72 50.36 -74.35
CA ALA A 316 -62.60 49.20 -74.19
C ALA A 316 -63.43 49.33 -72.89
N GLY A 317 -64.67 48.84 -72.89
CA GLY A 317 -65.62 48.95 -71.77
C GLY A 317 -66.50 50.21 -71.82
N ARG A 318 -67.56 50.24 -71.01
CA ARG A 318 -68.47 51.40 -70.86
C ARG A 318 -68.35 52.00 -69.46
N LEU A 319 -68.63 53.30 -69.34
CA LEU A 319 -68.56 54.01 -68.05
C LEU A 319 -69.65 53.56 -67.06
N GLU A 320 -70.71 52.92 -67.54
CA GLU A 320 -71.79 52.33 -66.73
C GLU A 320 -71.30 51.20 -65.82
N ASP A 321 -70.31 50.42 -66.28
CA ASP A 321 -69.78 49.23 -65.59
C ASP A 321 -68.90 49.56 -64.37
N VAL A 322 -68.61 50.85 -64.15
CA VAL A 322 -67.98 51.31 -62.92
C VAL A 322 -69.02 51.22 -61.81
N MET A 323 -68.95 50.12 -61.06
CA MET A 323 -69.80 49.86 -59.90
C MET A 323 -69.75 51.05 -58.93
N ILE A 324 -70.93 51.55 -58.61
CA ILE A 324 -71.15 52.55 -57.56
C ILE A 324 -71.00 51.78 -56.24
N MET A 325 -69.86 51.93 -55.58
CA MET A 325 -69.76 51.50 -54.19
C MET A 325 -70.35 52.60 -53.32
N GLU A 326 -71.63 52.49 -53.01
CA GLU A 326 -72.24 53.21 -51.88
C GLU A 326 -71.86 52.48 -50.59
N THR A 327 -70.94 53.08 -49.84
CA THR A 327 -70.87 53.01 -48.37
C THR A 327 -70.36 54.40 -47.95
N SER A 328 -71.16 55.26 -47.30
CA SER A 328 -71.80 55.08 -45.97
C SER A 328 -70.79 54.85 -44.87
#